data_AF-A0A527WLG8-F1
#
_entry.id   AF-A0A527WLG8-F1
#
_cell.length_a   1.000
_cell.length_b   1.000
_cell.length_c   1.000
_cell.angle_alpha   90.00
_cell.angle_beta   90.00
_cell.angle_gamma   90.00
#
_symmetry.space_group_name_H-M   'P 1'
#
loop_
_entity.id
_entity.type
_entity.pdbx_description
1 polymer ?
#
loop_
_entity_poly.entity_id
_entity_poly.type
_entity_poly.pdbx_seq_one_letter_code
_entity_poly.pdbx_strand_id
1 'polypeptide(L)'
;MLDATIFDARELTALESELDALNEAEGEATRRQREQAAAAEQQRLANLRKTLTVVEEHRLEAVDRAEQAARDLCDALKEVRARSADATQLLRALGVHPAVHLDTYESEFRLSLRFAAAIKPLVGLGRRFGMMVFPEARTPFDQPWRAAEAAIASPDISKALRG
;
A
#
# COMPACT_ATOMS: atom_id res chain seq x y z
N MET A 1 17.46 83.10 -31.44
CA MET A 1 18.68 82.26 -31.51
C MET A 1 18.72 81.49 -30.22
N LEU A 2 18.78 80.16 -30.28
CA LEU A 2 19.08 79.31 -29.13
C LEU A 2 20.55 78.92 -29.25
N ASP A 3 21.28 78.98 -28.14
CA ASP A 3 22.73 78.86 -28.15
C ASP A 3 23.18 77.48 -28.62
N ALA A 4 24.22 77.47 -29.47
CA ALA A 4 24.91 76.26 -29.87
C ALA A 4 25.81 75.78 -28.73
N THR A 5 25.23 75.10 -27.75
CA THR A 5 25.98 74.33 -26.76
C THR A 5 26.83 73.28 -27.49
N ILE A 6 28.13 73.31 -27.25
CA ILE A 6 29.07 72.37 -27.84
C ILE A 6 28.78 71.00 -27.22
N PHE A 7 28.26 70.10 -28.05
CA PHE A 7 27.93 68.72 -27.68
C PHE A 7 29.22 67.94 -27.45
N ASP A 8 29.52 67.59 -26.19
CA ASP A 8 30.75 66.85 -25.86
C ASP A 8 30.58 65.36 -26.17
N ALA A 9 31.04 64.98 -27.37
CA ALA A 9 31.03 63.60 -27.83
C ALA A 9 31.77 62.63 -26.88
N ARG A 10 32.69 63.12 -26.03
CA ARG A 10 33.47 62.27 -25.11
C ARG A 10 32.63 61.73 -23.95
N GLU A 11 31.69 62.53 -23.43
CA GLU A 11 30.77 62.07 -22.39
C GLU A 11 29.83 60.99 -22.95
N LEU A 12 29.45 61.13 -24.22
CA LEU A 12 28.61 60.14 -24.92
C LEU A 12 29.34 58.82 -25.15
N THR A 13 30.58 58.84 -25.64
CA THR A 13 31.39 57.62 -25.78
C THR A 13 31.70 56.94 -24.43
N ALA A 14 31.81 57.72 -23.35
CA ALA A 14 31.95 57.17 -22.00
C ALA A 14 30.66 56.46 -21.54
N LEU A 15 29.49 57.08 -21.73
CA LEU A 15 28.19 56.49 -21.42
C LEU A 15 27.87 55.26 -22.28
N GLU A 16 28.24 55.26 -23.57
CA GLU A 16 28.15 54.09 -24.44
C GLU A 16 29.03 52.94 -23.91
N SER A 17 30.27 53.23 -23.51
CA SER A 17 31.16 52.24 -22.91
C SER A 17 30.68 51.71 -21.55
N GLU A 18 30.01 52.53 -20.73
CA GLU A 18 29.38 52.08 -19.48
C GLU A 18 28.14 51.22 -19.76
N LEU A 19 27.31 51.57 -20.74
CA LEU A 19 26.17 50.77 -21.17
C LEU A 19 26.59 49.42 -21.72
N ASP A 20 27.64 49.35 -22.55
CA ASP A 20 28.18 48.09 -23.05
C ASP A 20 28.72 47.21 -21.91
N ALA A 21 29.46 47.79 -20.96
CA ALA A 21 29.94 47.07 -19.78
C ALA A 21 28.78 46.56 -18.88
N LEU A 22 27.69 47.32 -18.76
CA LEU A 22 26.47 46.89 -18.06
C LEU A 22 25.76 45.75 -18.81
N ASN A 23 25.61 45.85 -20.13
CA ASN A 23 25.02 44.81 -20.97
C ASN A 23 25.81 43.49 -20.89
N GLU A 24 27.14 43.56 -20.90
CA GLU A 24 28.01 42.39 -20.71
C GLU A 24 27.83 41.78 -19.30
N ALA A 25 27.79 42.62 -18.25
CA ALA A 25 27.59 42.17 -16.87
C ALA A 25 26.21 41.54 -16.65
N GLU A 26 25.13 42.09 -17.23
CA GLU A 26 23.78 41.51 -17.18
C GLU A 26 23.68 40.19 -17.96
N GLY A 27 24.33 40.10 -19.13
CA GLY A 27 24.41 38.87 -19.91
C GLY A 27 25.16 37.75 -19.20
N GLU A 28 26.26 38.09 -18.52
CA GLU A 28 27.04 37.18 -17.67
C GLU A 28 26.25 36.74 -16.42
N ALA A 29 25.58 37.67 -15.73
CA ALA A 29 24.73 37.37 -14.58
C ALA A 29 23.55 36.45 -14.94
N THR A 30 22.86 36.75 -16.06
CA THR A 30 21.75 35.92 -16.59
C THR A 30 22.22 34.50 -16.92
N ARG A 31 23.43 34.35 -17.47
CA ARG A 31 24.02 33.04 -17.78
C ARG A 31 24.26 32.23 -16.51
N ARG A 32 24.92 32.82 -15.51
CA ARG A 32 25.16 32.19 -14.20
C ARG A 32 23.86 31.81 -13.50
N GLN A 33 22.82 32.64 -13.57
CA GLN A 33 21.51 32.33 -12.99
C GLN A 33 20.84 31.12 -13.68
N ARG A 34 20.93 31.02 -15.02
CA ARG A 34 20.44 29.86 -15.78
C ARG A 34 21.21 28.59 -15.46
N GLU A 35 22.53 28.66 -15.34
CA GLU A 35 23.39 27.54 -14.97
C GLU A 35 23.10 27.04 -13.55
N GLN A 36 22.96 27.95 -12.58
CA GLN A 36 22.57 27.61 -11.20
C GLN A 36 21.17 26.99 -11.14
N ALA A 37 20.19 27.53 -11.87
CA ALA A 37 18.84 26.95 -11.94
C ALA A 37 18.84 25.56 -12.57
N ALA A 38 19.61 25.36 -13.65
CA ALA A 38 19.76 24.05 -14.30
C ALA A 38 20.46 23.03 -13.37
N ALA A 39 21.51 23.43 -12.65
CA ALA A 39 22.19 22.57 -11.68
C ALA A 39 21.28 22.20 -10.51
N ALA A 40 20.52 23.15 -9.96
CA ALA A 40 19.55 22.91 -8.89
C ALA A 40 18.44 21.94 -9.33
N GLU A 41 17.92 22.07 -10.55
CA GLU A 41 16.92 21.15 -11.09
C GLU A 41 17.51 19.75 -11.34
N GLN A 42 18.73 19.66 -11.89
CA GLN A 42 19.42 18.37 -12.04
C GLN A 42 19.63 17.69 -10.67
N GLN A 43 20.00 18.44 -9.64
CA GLN A 43 20.16 17.92 -8.28
C GLN A 43 18.82 17.50 -7.67
N ARG A 44 17.72 18.24 -7.91
CA ARG A 44 16.35 17.86 -7.52
C ARG A 44 15.95 16.53 -8.18
N LEU A 45 16.17 16.39 -9.48
CA LEU A 45 15.87 15.15 -10.22
C LEU A 45 16.75 13.98 -9.78
N ALA A 46 18.03 14.21 -9.47
CA ALA A 46 18.92 13.18 -8.92
C ALA A 46 18.45 12.70 -7.54
N ASN A 47 17.99 13.61 -6.68
CA ASN A 47 17.42 13.27 -5.39
C ASN A 47 16.09 12.51 -5.53
N LEU A 48 15.19 12.95 -6.41
CA LEU A 48 13.93 12.24 -6.69
C LEU A 48 14.17 10.82 -7.21
N ARG A 49 15.18 10.60 -8.07
CA ARG A 49 15.56 9.25 -8.54
C ARG A 49 16.04 8.36 -7.38
N LYS A 50 16.88 8.88 -6.47
CA LYS A 50 17.32 8.14 -5.27
C LYS A 50 16.14 7.77 -4.37
N THR A 51 15.24 8.73 -4.11
CA THR A 51 14.02 8.47 -3.33
C THR A 51 13.15 7.42 -4.00
N LEU A 52 13.00 7.46 -5.33
CA LEU A 52 12.24 6.46 -6.08
C LEU A 52 12.84 5.05 -5.95
N THR A 53 14.16 4.90 -5.98
CA THR A 53 14.83 3.60 -5.75
C THR A 53 14.46 3.03 -4.38
N VAL A 54 14.59 3.82 -3.30
CA VAL A 54 14.26 3.38 -1.94
C VAL A 54 12.77 3.04 -1.78
N VAL A 55 11.88 3.84 -2.38
CA VAL A 55 10.44 3.58 -2.37
C VAL A 55 10.09 2.30 -3.15
N GLU A 56 10.78 2.03 -4.26
CA GLU A 56 10.58 0.82 -5.06
C GLU A 56 11.09 -0.43 -4.34
N GLU A 57 12.24 -0.36 -3.66
CA GLU A 57 12.74 -1.43 -2.79
C GLU A 57 11.72 -1.78 -1.71
N HIS A 58 11.23 -0.79 -0.95
CA HIS A 58 10.17 -1.01 0.05
C HIS A 58 8.84 -1.51 -0.55
N ARG A 59 8.52 -1.15 -1.79
CA ARG A 59 7.34 -1.67 -2.50
C ARG A 59 7.51 -3.15 -2.83
N LEU A 60 8.70 -3.58 -3.25
CA LEU A 60 9.02 -4.98 -3.52
C LEU A 60 9.03 -5.80 -2.23
N GLU A 61 9.67 -5.32 -1.16
CA GLU A 61 9.61 -5.94 0.18
C GLU A 61 8.17 -6.09 0.73
N ALA A 62 7.26 -5.20 0.35
CA ALA A 62 5.84 -5.31 0.69
C ALA A 62 5.11 -6.35 -0.18
N VAL A 63 5.51 -6.52 -1.45
CA VAL A 63 4.99 -7.59 -2.33
C VAL A 63 5.43 -8.97 -1.84
N ASP A 64 6.71 -9.17 -1.51
CA ASP A 64 7.22 -10.45 -1.02
C ASP A 64 6.51 -10.90 0.26
N ARG A 65 6.29 -9.96 1.20
CA ARG A 65 5.52 -10.22 2.43
C ARG A 65 4.05 -10.54 2.15
N ALA A 66 3.43 -9.90 1.15
CA ALA A 66 2.06 -10.20 0.76
C ALA A 66 1.93 -11.58 0.09
N GLU A 67 2.91 -11.98 -0.73
CA GLU A 67 2.99 -13.31 -1.32
C GLU A 67 3.16 -14.40 -0.25
N GLN A 68 4.06 -14.20 0.71
CA GLN A 68 4.26 -15.14 1.82
C GLN A 68 2.99 -15.28 2.66
N ALA A 69 2.36 -14.15 3.06
CA ALA A 69 1.12 -14.19 3.83
C ALA A 69 -0.03 -14.90 3.09
N ALA A 70 -0.10 -14.80 1.76
CA ALA A 70 -1.07 -15.54 0.95
C ALA A 70 -0.79 -17.06 0.91
N ARG A 71 0.48 -17.47 0.91
CA ARG A 71 0.88 -18.88 1.02
C ARG A 71 0.56 -19.45 2.41
N ASP A 72 0.97 -18.76 3.47
CA ASP A 72 0.73 -19.16 4.85
C ASP A 72 -0.78 -19.32 5.14
N LEU A 73 -1.59 -18.39 4.62
CA LEU A 73 -3.05 -18.47 4.64
C LEU A 73 -3.58 -19.72 3.92
N CYS A 74 -3.06 -20.02 2.73
CA CYS A 74 -3.46 -21.19 1.95
C CYS A 74 -3.18 -22.49 2.70
N ASP A 75 -2.01 -22.62 3.34
CA ASP A 75 -1.62 -23.81 4.06
C ASP A 75 -2.36 -23.97 5.40
N ALA A 76 -2.56 -22.87 6.14
CA ALA A 76 -3.42 -22.86 7.33
C ALA A 76 -4.86 -23.29 7.01
N LEU A 77 -5.42 -22.84 5.87
CA LEU A 77 -6.75 -23.24 5.41
C LEU A 77 -6.84 -24.72 5.05
N LYS A 78 -5.82 -25.29 4.40
CA LYS A 78 -5.74 -26.74 4.15
C LYS A 78 -5.73 -27.53 5.46
N GLU A 79 -4.95 -27.10 6.46
CA GLU A 79 -4.92 -27.78 7.75
C GLU A 79 -6.28 -27.70 8.45
N VAL A 80 -6.90 -26.53 8.57
CA VAL A 80 -8.21 -26.42 9.24
C VAL A 80 -9.25 -27.32 8.57
N ARG A 81 -9.29 -27.36 7.22
CA ARG A 81 -10.17 -28.27 6.48
C ARG A 81 -9.90 -29.74 6.82
N ALA A 82 -8.65 -30.16 6.88
CA ALA A 82 -8.28 -31.53 7.24
C ALA A 82 -8.71 -31.86 8.68
N ARG A 83 -8.40 -31.01 9.66
CA ARG A 83 -8.76 -31.24 11.07
C ARG A 83 -10.27 -31.21 11.32
N SER A 84 -11.01 -30.38 10.60
CA SER A 84 -12.48 -30.37 10.62
C SER A 84 -13.06 -31.69 10.11
N ALA A 85 -12.53 -32.23 9.01
CA ALA A 85 -12.93 -33.53 8.48
C ALA A 85 -12.58 -34.68 9.45
N ASP A 86 -11.37 -34.71 10.00
CA ASP A 86 -10.93 -35.69 11.00
C ASP A 86 -11.87 -35.68 12.23
N ALA A 87 -12.12 -34.49 12.80
CA ALA A 87 -12.98 -34.32 13.96
C ALA A 87 -14.44 -34.72 13.67
N THR A 88 -14.95 -34.44 12.47
CA THR A 88 -16.28 -34.88 12.03
C THR A 88 -16.38 -36.41 11.94
N GLN A 89 -15.34 -37.09 11.45
CA GLN A 89 -15.31 -38.55 11.42
C GLN A 89 -15.29 -39.14 12.84
N LEU A 90 -14.47 -38.56 13.74
CA LEU A 90 -14.41 -38.97 15.15
C LEU A 90 -15.74 -38.77 15.87
N LEU A 91 -16.41 -37.62 15.72
CA LEU A 91 -17.73 -37.37 16.30
C LEU A 91 -18.76 -38.41 15.85
N ARG A 92 -18.77 -38.77 14.55
CA ARG A 92 -19.66 -39.80 14.00
C ARG A 92 -19.33 -41.19 14.53
N ALA A 93 -18.05 -41.54 14.66
CA ALA A 93 -17.60 -42.81 15.25
C ALA A 93 -17.96 -42.92 16.74
N LEU A 94 -18.03 -41.79 17.45
CA LEU A 94 -18.48 -41.66 18.84
C LEU A 94 -20.02 -41.48 18.97
N GLY A 95 -20.78 -41.74 17.90
CA GLY A 95 -22.26 -41.73 17.93
C GLY A 95 -22.92 -40.35 17.94
N VAL A 96 -22.17 -39.26 17.75
CA VAL A 96 -22.75 -37.92 17.64
C VAL A 96 -23.27 -37.71 16.21
N HIS A 97 -24.60 -37.72 16.10
CA HIS A 97 -25.33 -37.44 14.87
C HIS A 97 -26.38 -36.34 15.09
N PRO A 98 -26.51 -35.36 14.17
CA PRO A 98 -25.63 -35.09 13.02
C PRO A 98 -24.41 -34.24 13.43
N ALA A 99 -23.19 -34.74 13.24
CA ALA A 99 -21.97 -33.93 13.33
C ALA A 99 -21.80 -33.07 12.05
N VAL A 100 -22.57 -31.98 11.96
CA VAL A 100 -22.55 -31.01 10.84
C VAL A 100 -21.68 -29.79 11.12
N HIS A 101 -21.55 -29.35 12.37
CA HIS A 101 -20.85 -28.10 12.69
C HIS A 101 -19.35 -28.09 12.33
N LEU A 102 -18.71 -29.25 12.31
CA LEU A 102 -17.31 -29.42 11.89
C LEU A 102 -17.16 -29.95 10.46
N ASP A 103 -18.24 -30.07 9.69
CA ASP A 103 -18.14 -30.58 8.32
C ASP A 103 -17.40 -29.58 7.41
N THR A 104 -16.87 -30.10 6.30
CA THR A 104 -16.06 -29.34 5.35
C THR A 104 -16.74 -28.05 4.86
N TYR A 105 -18.02 -28.14 4.46
CA TYR A 105 -18.76 -27.01 3.91
C TYR A 105 -19.06 -25.96 4.97
N GLU A 106 -19.53 -26.40 6.14
CA GLU A 106 -19.82 -25.52 7.28
C GLU A 106 -18.57 -24.81 7.79
N SER A 107 -17.45 -25.51 7.90
CA SER A 107 -16.15 -24.93 8.26
C SER A 107 -15.66 -23.94 7.20
N GLU A 108 -15.65 -24.32 5.90
CA GLU A 108 -15.23 -23.45 4.79
C GLU A 108 -16.08 -22.17 4.72
N PHE A 109 -17.40 -22.29 4.88
CA PHE A 109 -18.32 -21.16 4.86
C PHE A 109 -18.02 -20.16 5.99
N ARG A 110 -17.97 -20.62 7.25
CA ARG A 110 -17.69 -19.73 8.40
C ARG A 110 -16.30 -19.12 8.34
N LEU A 111 -15.31 -19.86 7.86
CA LEU A 111 -13.96 -19.33 7.63
C LEU A 111 -13.97 -18.25 6.56
N SER A 112 -14.63 -18.46 5.42
CA SER A 112 -14.69 -17.47 4.33
C SER A 112 -15.25 -16.11 4.79
N LEU A 113 -16.25 -16.12 5.68
CA LEU A 113 -16.82 -14.91 6.27
C LEU A 113 -15.84 -14.20 7.22
N ARG A 114 -15.06 -14.96 8.00
CA ARG A 114 -14.01 -14.41 8.88
C ARG A 114 -12.84 -13.82 8.08
N PHE A 115 -12.40 -14.48 7.02
CA PHE A 115 -11.38 -13.92 6.12
C PHE A 115 -11.87 -12.66 5.41
N ALA A 116 -13.13 -12.64 4.94
CA ALA A 116 -13.72 -11.43 4.39
C ALA A 116 -13.77 -10.27 5.40
N ALA A 117 -14.07 -10.55 6.68
CA ALA A 117 -14.06 -9.55 7.74
C ALA A 117 -12.63 -9.02 8.02
N ALA A 118 -11.62 -9.90 8.16
CA ALA A 118 -10.24 -9.49 8.43
C ALA A 118 -9.57 -8.76 7.26
N ILE A 119 -9.95 -9.07 6.01
CA ILE A 119 -9.43 -8.37 4.82
C ILE A 119 -10.22 -7.07 4.54
N LYS A 120 -11.41 -6.88 5.12
CA LYS A 120 -12.26 -5.70 4.92
C LYS A 120 -11.54 -4.34 5.06
N PRO A 121 -10.60 -4.13 6.00
CA PRO A 121 -9.84 -2.87 6.11
C PRO A 121 -9.07 -2.49 4.84
N LEU A 122 -8.64 -3.46 4.00
CA LEU A 122 -7.94 -3.22 2.73
C LEU A 122 -8.76 -2.40 1.73
N VAL A 123 -10.09 -2.57 1.74
CA VAL A 123 -11.02 -1.92 0.81
C VAL A 123 -11.88 -0.86 1.48
N GLY A 124 -11.82 -0.72 2.80
CA GLY A 124 -12.65 0.18 3.60
C GLY A 124 -14.15 -0.03 3.29
N LEU A 125 -14.86 1.04 2.91
CA LEU A 125 -16.26 0.96 2.50
C LEU A 125 -16.46 0.28 1.14
N GLY A 126 -15.42 0.15 0.32
CA GLY A 126 -15.49 -0.51 -1.00
C GLY A 126 -15.80 -2.00 -0.93
N ARG A 127 -16.36 -2.56 -2.02
CA ARG A 127 -16.70 -4.00 -2.16
C ARG A 127 -15.61 -4.83 -2.88
N ARG A 128 -14.54 -4.22 -3.41
CA ARG A 128 -13.59 -4.90 -4.33
C ARG A 128 -12.13 -4.49 -4.13
N PHE A 129 -11.23 -5.45 -4.27
CA PHE A 129 -9.79 -5.23 -4.51
C PHE A 129 -9.44 -5.84 -5.87
N GLY A 130 -9.38 -5.00 -6.90
CA GLY A 130 -9.24 -5.44 -8.29
C GLY A 130 -10.35 -6.42 -8.70
N MET A 131 -9.97 -7.67 -8.98
CA MET A 131 -10.89 -8.75 -9.35
C MET A 131 -11.51 -9.48 -8.16
N MET A 132 -10.97 -9.33 -6.94
CA MET A 132 -11.56 -9.93 -5.74
C MET A 132 -12.77 -9.11 -5.27
N VAL A 133 -13.89 -9.78 -5.02
CA VAL A 133 -15.12 -9.20 -4.47
C VAL A 133 -15.30 -9.69 -3.04
N PHE A 134 -15.47 -8.76 -2.10
CA PHE A 134 -15.72 -9.09 -0.70
C PHE A 134 -17.22 -9.00 -0.40
N PRO A 135 -17.79 -9.95 0.38
CA PRO A 135 -19.16 -9.83 0.84
C PRO A 135 -19.33 -8.57 1.70
N GLU A 136 -20.52 -7.98 1.67
CA GLU A 136 -20.85 -6.72 2.39
C GLU A 136 -21.10 -6.93 3.90
N ALA A 137 -20.46 -7.95 4.46
CA ALA A 137 -20.81 -8.58 5.71
C ALA A 137 -20.46 -7.72 6.93
N ARG A 138 -21.32 -6.76 7.30
CA ARG A 138 -21.40 -6.23 8.69
C ARG A 138 -21.71 -7.41 9.61
N THR A 139 -20.68 -7.98 10.24
CA THR A 139 -20.80 -9.28 10.93
C THR A 139 -20.01 -9.33 12.23
N PRO A 140 -20.42 -10.18 13.19
CA PRO A 140 -19.73 -10.37 14.48
C PRO A 140 -18.40 -11.15 14.37
N PHE A 141 -17.84 -11.28 13.16
CA PHE A 141 -16.64 -12.07 12.88
C PHE A 141 -15.30 -11.35 13.18
N ASP A 142 -15.37 -10.15 13.76
CA ASP A 142 -14.25 -9.42 14.37
C ASP A 142 -13.84 -9.99 15.76
N GLN A 143 -14.60 -10.96 16.28
CA GLN A 143 -14.24 -11.69 17.51
C GLN A 143 -13.06 -12.66 17.28
N PRO A 144 -12.25 -12.97 18.30
CA PRO A 144 -11.15 -13.93 18.20
C PRO A 144 -11.60 -15.30 17.65
N TRP A 145 -11.09 -15.67 16.47
CA TRP A 145 -11.62 -16.79 15.68
C TRP A 145 -11.60 -18.13 16.41
N ARG A 146 -10.53 -18.41 17.17
CA ARG A 146 -10.41 -19.62 18.00
C ARG A 146 -11.54 -19.75 19.02
N ALA A 147 -11.91 -18.66 19.69
CA ALA A 147 -12.98 -18.68 20.70
C ALA A 147 -14.35 -18.93 20.05
N ALA A 148 -14.59 -18.30 18.89
CA ALA A 148 -15.83 -18.47 18.14
C ALA A 148 -15.99 -19.90 17.59
N GLU A 149 -14.96 -20.51 16.99
CA GLU A 149 -15.02 -21.90 16.54
C GLU A 149 -15.10 -22.89 17.71
N ALA A 150 -14.38 -22.65 18.81
CA ALA A 150 -14.49 -23.47 20.01
C ALA A 150 -15.92 -23.46 20.58
N ALA A 151 -16.59 -22.30 20.62
CA ALA A 151 -17.97 -22.20 21.12
C ALA A 151 -18.96 -23.02 20.26
N ILE A 152 -18.74 -23.10 18.95
CA ILE A 152 -19.58 -23.87 18.01
C ILE A 152 -19.35 -25.38 18.17
N ALA A 153 -18.09 -25.82 18.31
CA ALA A 153 -17.73 -27.23 18.36
C ALA A 153 -17.88 -27.86 19.77
N SER A 154 -17.76 -27.05 20.82
CA SER A 154 -17.74 -27.53 22.22
C SER A 154 -18.95 -28.36 22.63
N PRO A 155 -20.21 -28.07 22.22
CA PRO A 155 -21.37 -28.89 22.59
C PRO A 155 -21.27 -30.34 22.07
N ASP A 156 -20.94 -30.51 20.79
CA ASP A 156 -20.81 -31.83 20.16
C ASP A 156 -19.62 -32.61 20.70
N ILE A 157 -18.46 -31.94 20.84
CA ILE A 157 -17.26 -32.55 21.44
C ILE A 157 -17.54 -32.96 22.90
N SER A 158 -18.16 -32.09 23.69
CA SER A 158 -18.51 -32.40 25.09
C SER A 158 -19.61 -33.46 25.20
N LYS A 159 -20.41 -33.70 24.16
CA LYS A 159 -21.35 -34.82 24.10
C LYS A 159 -20.58 -36.12 23.82
N ALA A 160 -19.77 -36.16 22.77
CA ALA A 160 -18.96 -37.31 22.39
C ALA A 160 -18.01 -37.80 23.50
N LEU A 161 -17.44 -36.87 24.29
CA LEU A 161 -16.53 -37.18 25.40
C LEU A 161 -17.25 -37.67 26.68
N ARG A 162 -18.58 -37.61 26.77
CA ARG A 162 -19.34 -38.05 27.94
C ARG A 162 -19.90 -39.48 27.85
N GLY A 163 -19.90 -40.07 26.65
CA GLY A 163 -20.53 -41.38 26.37
C GLY A 163 -22.04 -41.25 26.20
#